data_AF-A0A4R1BZ68-F1
#
_entry.id   AF-A0A4R1BZ68-F1
#
_cell.length_a   1.000
_cell.length_b   1.000
_cell.length_c   1.000
_cell.angle_alpha   90.00
_cell.angle_beta   90.00
_cell.angle_gamma   90.00
#
_symmetry.space_group_name_H-M   'P 1'
#
loop_
_entity.id
_entity.type
_entity.pdbx_description
1 polymer ?
#
loop_
_entity_poly.entity_id
_entity_poly.type
_entity_poly.pdbx_seq_one_letter_code
_entity_poly.pdbx_strand_id
1 'polypeptide(L)'
;MVASKAARERKAASEAGTLARVRITLDAAQQFVYTISCTACSARDDRPWSTYRPGSDNGYMAAMDRWIFHLHENHRDTEAPCLAYLGAAQQRLHERREGQR
;
A
#
# COMPACT_ATOMS: atom_id res chain seq x y z
N MET A 1 20.84 12.63 -5.44
CA MET A 1 19.62 13.08 -6.15
C MET A 1 18.43 12.33 -5.57
N VAL A 2 17.47 13.02 -4.94
CA VAL A 2 16.28 12.35 -4.36
C VAL A 2 15.35 11.96 -5.49
N ALA A 3 14.92 10.70 -5.54
CA ALA A 3 14.04 10.19 -6.59
C ALA A 3 12.75 11.01 -6.68
N SER A 4 12.41 11.47 -7.89
CA SER A 4 11.20 12.23 -8.16
C SER A 4 9.94 11.44 -7.78
N LYS A 5 8.83 12.14 -7.54
CA LYS A 5 7.51 11.54 -7.30
C LYS A 5 7.18 10.43 -8.31
N ALA A 6 7.36 10.72 -9.60
CA ALA A 6 7.09 9.78 -10.68
C ALA A 6 7.99 8.53 -10.63
N ALA A 7 9.25 8.68 -10.22
CA ALA A 7 10.14 7.53 -10.04
C ALA A 7 9.68 6.63 -8.88
N ARG A 8 9.23 7.24 -7.78
CA ARG A 8 8.69 6.52 -6.62
C ARG A 8 7.37 5.81 -6.96
N GLU A 9 6.47 6.46 -7.70
CA GLU A 9 5.21 5.87 -8.16
C GLU A 9 5.46 4.65 -9.04
N ARG A 10 6.35 4.76 -10.04
CA ARG A 10 6.67 3.64 -10.93
C ARG A 10 7.28 2.46 -10.20
N LYS A 11 8.22 2.72 -9.27
CA LYS A 11 8.81 1.66 -8.44
C LYS A 11 7.74 0.96 -7.59
N ALA A 12 6.91 1.73 -6.90
CA ALA A 12 5.83 1.19 -6.08
C ALA A 12 4.83 0.38 -6.93
N ALA A 13 4.49 0.85 -8.13
CA ALA A 13 3.62 0.12 -9.05
C ALA A 13 4.24 -1.20 -9.53
N SER A 14 5.54 -1.20 -9.86
CA SER A 14 6.23 -2.44 -10.24
C SER A 14 6.29 -3.46 -9.11
N GLU A 15 6.41 -3.00 -7.86
CA GLU A 15 6.41 -3.89 -6.69
C GLU A 15 5.01 -4.41 -6.36
N ALA A 16 3.99 -3.56 -6.48
CA ALA A 16 2.61 -3.89 -6.08
C ALA A 16 1.90 -4.87 -7.03
N GLY A 17 2.39 -5.02 -8.27
CA GLY A 17 1.86 -5.98 -9.24
C GLY A 17 0.72 -5.42 -10.11
N THR A 18 0.16 -6.28 -10.97
CA THR A 18 -0.73 -5.89 -12.07
C THR A 18 -2.11 -5.39 -11.62
N LEU A 19 -2.59 -5.88 -10.47
CA LEU A 19 -3.88 -5.45 -9.91
C LEU A 19 -3.81 -4.08 -9.21
N ALA A 20 -2.60 -3.55 -9.01
CA ALA A 20 -2.38 -2.34 -8.26
C ALA A 20 -2.37 -1.09 -9.14
N ARG A 21 -3.11 -0.06 -8.71
CA ARG A 21 -2.95 1.31 -9.21
C ARG A 21 -2.35 2.17 -8.11
N VAL A 22 -1.09 2.57 -8.29
CA VAL A 22 -0.37 3.41 -7.32
C VAL A 22 -0.42 4.88 -7.72
N ARG A 23 -0.75 5.74 -6.77
CA ARG A 23 -0.70 7.19 -6.87
C ARG A 23 -0.04 7.76 -5.63
N ILE A 24 0.86 8.72 -5.82
CA ILE A 24 1.41 9.54 -4.75
C ILE A 24 0.76 10.92 -4.82
N THR A 25 0.31 11.45 -3.69
CA THR A 25 -0.14 12.84 -3.56
C THR A 25 0.67 13.55 -2.49
N LEU A 26 0.55 14.87 -2.42
CA LEU A 26 1.03 15.63 -1.27
C LEU A 26 -0.17 15.96 -0.38
N ASP A 27 -0.04 15.78 0.92
CA ASP A 27 -1.05 16.25 1.87
C ASP A 27 -0.86 17.73 2.22
N ALA A 28 -1.69 18.23 3.15
CA ALA A 28 -1.64 19.62 3.62
C ALA A 28 -0.29 19.98 4.29
N ALA A 29 0.45 18.99 4.79
CA ALA A 29 1.77 19.14 5.38
C ALA A 29 2.91 18.93 4.36
N GLN A 30 2.60 18.85 3.07
CA GLN A 30 3.54 18.58 1.98
C GLN A 30 4.27 17.23 2.12
N GLN A 31 3.64 16.24 2.77
CA GLN A 31 4.16 14.89 2.89
C GLN A 31 3.66 14.01 1.75
N PHE A 32 4.49 13.08 1.29
CA PHE A 32 4.11 12.13 0.25
C PHE A 32 3.12 11.10 0.78
N VAL A 33 1.88 11.13 0.29
CA VAL A 33 0.85 10.14 0.62
C VAL A 33 0.80 9.08 -0.46
N TYR A 34 1.07 7.83 -0.10
CA TYR A 34 0.99 6.69 -1.01
C TYR A 34 -0.41 6.09 -0.97
N THR A 35 -1.07 6.06 -2.13
CA THR A 35 -2.37 5.41 -2.32
C THR A 35 -2.22 4.26 -3.31
N ILE A 36 -2.46 3.04 -2.85
CA ILE A 36 -2.52 1.84 -3.70
C ILE A 36 -3.98 1.44 -3.79
N SER A 37 -4.52 1.34 -5.00
CA SER A 37 -5.91 0.93 -5.25
C SER A 37 -5.95 -0.42 -5.95
N CYS A 38 -6.90 -1.27 -5.58
CA CYS A 38 -7.19 -2.50 -6.29
C CYS A 38 -8.03 -2.18 -7.53
N THR A 39 -7.68 -2.76 -8.68
CA THR A 39 -8.47 -2.63 -9.91
C THR A 39 -9.62 -3.64 -9.98
N ALA A 40 -9.58 -4.70 -9.17
CA ALA A 40 -10.57 -5.78 -9.16
C ALA A 40 -11.57 -5.69 -8.00
N CYS A 41 -11.16 -5.18 -6.84
CA CYS A 41 -12.02 -5.06 -5.66
C CYS A 41 -12.64 -3.66 -5.54
N SER A 42 -13.93 -3.60 -5.26
CA SER A 42 -14.63 -2.42 -4.78
C SER A 42 -14.77 -2.44 -3.25
N ALA A 43 -14.85 -1.25 -2.68
CA ALA A 43 -15.22 -0.96 -1.30
C ALA A 43 -16.61 -0.30 -1.29
N ARG A 44 -16.95 0.37 -0.17
CA ARG A 44 -18.24 1.05 0.00
C ARG A 44 -18.48 2.11 -1.08
N ASP A 45 -19.74 2.27 -1.47
CA ASP A 45 -20.20 3.22 -2.51
C ASP A 45 -19.58 2.99 -3.90
N ASP A 46 -19.33 1.71 -4.25
CA ASP A 46 -18.71 1.27 -5.51
C ASP A 46 -17.33 1.88 -5.83
N ARG A 47 -16.70 2.48 -4.82
CA ARG A 47 -15.34 3.02 -4.97
C ARG A 47 -14.34 1.88 -4.99
N PRO A 48 -13.30 1.91 -5.84
CA PRO A 48 -12.23 0.92 -5.78
C PRO A 48 -11.64 0.84 -4.38
N TRP A 49 -11.37 -0.38 -3.92
CA TRP A 49 -10.67 -0.59 -2.65
C TRP A 49 -9.31 0.11 -2.72
N SER A 50 -8.91 0.78 -1.64
CA SER A 50 -7.58 1.42 -1.58
C SER A 50 -6.98 1.45 -0.18
N THR A 51 -5.68 1.68 -0.13
CA THR A 51 -4.91 1.81 1.11
C THR A 51 -4.99 3.21 1.74
N TYR A 52 -5.62 4.17 1.06
CA TYR A 52 -5.69 5.56 1.53
C TYR A 52 -6.47 5.66 2.85
N ARG A 53 -5.83 6.24 3.87
CA ARG A 53 -6.40 6.55 5.18
C ARG A 53 -5.92 7.95 5.59
N PRO A 54 -6.82 8.92 5.82
CA PRO A 54 -6.44 10.23 6.34
C PRO A 54 -5.73 10.06 7.70
N GLY A 55 -4.51 10.59 7.84
CA GLY A 55 -3.83 10.79 9.13
C GLY A 55 -3.23 9.55 9.81
N SER A 56 -3.21 8.37 9.18
CA SER A 56 -2.81 7.12 9.87
C SER A 56 -1.38 6.67 9.65
N ASP A 57 -0.76 7.03 8.52
CA ASP A 57 0.66 6.82 8.22
C ASP A 57 0.87 7.16 6.75
N ASN A 58 1.39 8.37 6.48
CA ASN A 58 1.67 8.85 5.12
C ASN A 58 2.98 8.23 4.58
N GLY A 59 3.20 6.95 4.86
CA GLY A 59 4.42 6.21 4.55
C GLY A 59 4.19 5.15 3.48
N TYR A 60 5.20 4.95 2.62
CA TYR A 60 5.24 3.86 1.66
C TYR A 60 4.98 2.49 2.31
N MET A 61 5.61 2.24 3.45
CA MET A 61 5.53 0.96 4.15
C MET A 61 4.12 0.64 4.63
N ALA A 62 3.41 1.60 5.23
CA ALA A 62 2.05 1.36 5.72
C ALA A 62 1.07 1.09 4.58
N ALA A 63 1.19 1.85 3.48
CA ALA A 63 0.41 1.61 2.27
C ALA A 63 0.72 0.22 1.69
N MET A 64 1.99 -0.14 1.57
CA MET A 64 2.41 -1.41 1.00
C MET A 64 2.01 -2.61 1.88
N ASP A 65 2.15 -2.54 3.20
CA ASP A 65 1.71 -3.59 4.13
C ASP A 65 0.22 -3.88 3.96
N ARG A 66 -0.60 -2.82 3.90
CA ARG A 66 -2.04 -2.95 3.73
C ARG A 66 -2.39 -3.55 2.37
N TRP A 67 -1.67 -3.17 1.31
CA TRP A 67 -1.82 -3.77 -0.01
C TRP A 67 -1.46 -5.26 -0.02
N ILE A 68 -0.32 -5.62 0.58
CA ILE A 68 0.15 -7.01 0.70
C ILE A 68 -0.90 -7.88 1.39
N PHE A 69 -1.49 -7.42 2.50
CA PHE A 69 -2.55 -8.16 3.17
C PHE A 69 -3.80 -8.30 2.31
N HIS A 70 -4.23 -7.23 1.64
CA HIS A 70 -5.38 -7.29 0.75
C HIS A 70 -5.16 -8.30 -0.39
N LEU A 71 -3.99 -8.27 -1.03
CA LEU A 71 -3.63 -9.18 -2.10
C LEU A 71 -3.56 -10.64 -1.61
N HIS A 72 -2.90 -10.88 -0.48
CA HIS A 72 -2.79 -12.21 0.11
C HIS A 72 -4.15 -12.81 0.51
N GLU A 73 -5.06 -11.98 1.02
CA GLU A 73 -6.37 -12.44 1.48
C GLU A 73 -7.38 -12.61 0.35
N ASN A 74 -7.40 -11.70 -0.64
CA ASN A 74 -8.47 -11.58 -1.64
C ASN A 74 -8.05 -12.02 -3.05
N HIS A 75 -6.74 -12.11 -3.32
CA HIS A 75 -6.19 -12.41 -4.64
C HIS A 75 -5.06 -13.46 -4.55
N ARG A 76 -5.38 -14.62 -3.96
CA ARG A 76 -4.41 -15.69 -3.68
C ARG A 76 -3.69 -16.22 -4.92
N ASP A 77 -4.35 -16.16 -6.08
CA ASP A 77 -3.80 -16.63 -7.35
C ASP A 77 -3.00 -15.55 -8.09
N THR A 78 -2.91 -14.35 -7.53
CA THR A 78 -2.15 -13.25 -8.14
C THR A 78 -0.73 -13.20 -7.59
N GLU A 79 0.23 -13.19 -8.51
CA GLU A 79 1.63 -12.96 -8.17
C GLU A 79 1.96 -11.47 -8.19
N ALA A 80 2.66 -11.00 -7.17
CA ALA A 80 3.22 -9.66 -7.13
C ALA A 80 4.55 -9.67 -6.35
N PRO A 81 5.57 -8.89 -6.78
CA PRO A 81 6.85 -8.83 -6.07
C PRO A 81 6.71 -8.44 -4.59
N CYS A 82 5.71 -7.62 -4.24
CA CYS A 82 5.47 -7.20 -2.86
C CYS A 82 5.11 -8.36 -1.92
N LEU A 83 4.60 -9.49 -2.42
CA LEU A 83 4.24 -10.65 -1.59
C LEU A 83 5.47 -11.30 -0.93
N ALA A 84 6.68 -11.10 -1.49
CA ALA A 84 7.93 -11.50 -0.85
C ALA A 84 8.12 -10.84 0.54
N TYR A 85 7.47 -9.70 0.79
CA TYR A 85 7.54 -8.97 2.04
C TYR A 85 6.40 -9.29 3.01
N LEU A 86 5.57 -10.30 2.73
CA LEU A 86 4.42 -10.67 3.58
C LEU A 86 4.83 -10.96 5.03
N GLY A 87 5.87 -11.76 5.25
CA GLY A 87 6.35 -12.05 6.60
C GLY A 87 6.81 -10.80 7.35
N ALA A 88 7.51 -9.89 6.67
CA ALA A 88 7.95 -8.62 7.26
C ALA A 88 6.77 -7.69 7.57
N ALA A 89 5.73 -7.68 6.72
CA ALA A 89 4.50 -6.93 6.97
C ALA A 89 3.73 -7.47 8.18
N GLN A 90 3.64 -8.80 8.31
CA GLN A 90 3.05 -9.48 9.46
C GLN A 90 3.81 -9.14 10.76
N GLN A 91 5.14 -9.18 10.72
CA GLN A 91 5.99 -8.81 11.86
C GLN A 91 5.73 -7.37 12.31
N ARG A 92 5.74 -6.40 11.39
CA ARG A 92 5.43 -4.99 11.73
C ARG A 92 4.03 -4.83 12.32
N LEU A 93 3.05 -5.58 11.83
CA LEU A 93 1.69 -5.54 12.38
C LEU A 93 1.67 -6.09 13.82
N HIS A 94 2.41 -7.16 14.08
CA HIS A 94 2.55 -7.74 15.41
C HIS A 94 3.20 -6.74 16.37
N GLU A 95 4.34 -6.17 16.01
CA GLU A 95 5.06 -5.16 16.82
C GLU A 95 4.17 -3.95 17.13
N ARG A 96 3.41 -3.44 16.15
CA ARG A 96 2.46 -2.34 16.39
C ARG A 96 1.36 -2.71 17.37
N ARG A 97 0.89 -3.95 17.38
CA ARG A 97 -0.14 -4.42 18.32
C ARG A 97 0.43 -4.60 19.73
N GLU A 98 1.67 -5.08 19.84
CA GLU A 98 2.34 -5.23 21.14
C GLU A 98 2.70 -3.88 21.76
N GLY A 99 3.22 -2.93 20.97
CA GLY A 99 3.57 -1.59 21.46
C GLY A 99 2.36 -0.68 21.79
N GLN A 100 1.15 -1.09 21.42
CA GLN A 100 -0.10 -0.41 21.82
C GLN A 100 -0.69 -0.97 23.12
N ARG A 101 -0.07 -2.00 23.69
CA ARG A 101 -0.53 -2.71 24.89
C ARG A 101 0.20 -2.21 26.13
#